data_AF-A0A1R3KPZ0-F1
#
_entry.id   AF-A0A1R3KPZ0-F1
#
_cell.length_a   1.000
_cell.length_b   1.000
_cell.length_c   1.000
_cell.angle_alpha   90.00
_cell.angle_beta   90.00
_cell.angle_gamma   90.00
#
_symmetry.space_group_name_H-M   'P 1'
#
loop_
_entity.id
_entity.type
_entity.pdbx_description
1 polymer ?
#
loop_
_entity_poly.entity_id
_entity_poly.type
_entity_poly.pdbx_seq_one_letter_code
_entity_poly.pdbx_strand_id
1 'polypeptide(L)'
;MDRFREWGLIGPADTDEIVRITRDNRPDHFTLKIESYSMLCKAGENYESSIFEIGGYKWRLCFYPKGNKKRGGEGHISLYLKLVVTSTLPYNWEINATFKFFVYDQLRDNYLIIEERGESTRRFGETKSEWGLAKLLSLEAFKDVSKGYLVDDCCILGAEVFVSKHAGRVECLSFINNPYDNIFTWEIENFSTLDDVFYESKHFIVEGNTWKIGIYPKGFNSEANGGLSALLILVNGGQEYDKKVYAEYKLMVKDKLGDNLLEHAAKYWFSTSEDSLGWPNFIELKDLEGLVEDDRLILEAEIVVTSATKNLP
;
A
#
# COMPACT_ATOMS: atom_id res chain seq x y z
N MET A 1 29.79 -32.52 -38.43
CA MET A 1 30.27 -32.73 -37.05
C MET A 1 29.33 -31.92 -36.19
N ASP A 2 28.09 -32.39 -36.08
CA ASP A 2 26.98 -31.67 -35.46
C ASP A 2 26.63 -32.35 -34.15
N ARG A 3 26.73 -31.61 -33.04
CA ARG A 3 26.20 -31.99 -31.73
C ARG A 3 25.45 -30.81 -31.15
N PHE A 4 24.17 -30.69 -31.51
CA PHE A 4 23.20 -29.98 -30.70
C PHE A 4 22.86 -30.89 -29.51
N ARG A 5 23.35 -30.54 -28.32
CA ARG A 5 22.93 -31.13 -27.05
C ARG A 5 21.70 -30.40 -26.56
N GLU A 6 20.71 -31.20 -26.21
CA GLU A 6 19.47 -30.89 -25.51
C GLU A 6 19.71 -29.95 -24.31
N TRP A 7 18.95 -28.86 -24.24
CA TRP A 7 18.72 -28.17 -22.99
C TRP A 7 17.41 -28.69 -22.40
N GLY A 8 17.54 -29.67 -21.51
CA GLY A 8 16.49 -30.03 -20.58
C GLY A 8 16.26 -28.87 -19.63
N LEU A 9 15.04 -28.34 -19.62
CA LEU A 9 14.54 -27.48 -18.54
C LEU A 9 14.37 -28.35 -17.29
N ILE A 10 15.44 -28.51 -16.53
CA ILE A 10 15.35 -28.90 -15.13
C ILE A 10 15.03 -27.61 -14.39
N GLY A 11 13.74 -27.35 -14.15
CA GLY A 11 13.35 -26.38 -13.13
C GLY A 11 13.96 -26.78 -11.78
N PRO A 12 14.28 -25.83 -10.90
CA PRO A 12 14.90 -26.15 -9.63
C PRO A 12 13.98 -27.12 -8.87
N ALA A 13 14.54 -28.27 -8.51
CA ALA A 13 13.95 -29.15 -7.53
C ALA A 13 14.01 -28.42 -6.17
N ASP A 14 12.96 -27.65 -5.86
CA ASP A 14 12.67 -27.22 -4.49
C ASP A 14 12.34 -28.48 -3.70
N THR A 15 13.36 -29.10 -3.11
CA THR A 15 13.13 -30.05 -2.04
C THR A 15 12.89 -29.26 -0.75
N ASP A 16 11.76 -28.56 -0.68
CA ASP A 16 11.16 -28.08 0.56
C ASP A 16 10.92 -29.34 1.42
N GLU A 17 11.81 -29.61 2.36
CA GLU A 17 11.75 -30.77 3.22
C GLU A 17 10.49 -30.65 4.10
N ILE A 18 9.58 -31.63 4.04
CA ILE A 18 8.36 -31.59 4.87
C ILE A 18 8.73 -32.04 6.29
N VAL A 19 8.51 -31.15 7.26
CA VAL A 19 8.69 -31.44 8.69
C VAL A 19 7.44 -32.10 9.25
N ARG A 20 7.64 -33.15 10.04
CA ARG A 20 6.58 -33.89 10.72
C ARG A 20 6.90 -33.95 12.22
N ILE A 21 6.05 -33.34 13.03
CA ILE A 21 6.21 -33.25 14.50
C ILE A 21 4.91 -33.68 15.16
N THR A 22 4.96 -34.29 16.35
CA THR A 22 3.77 -34.61 17.14
C THR A 22 3.59 -33.63 18.29
N ARG A 23 2.34 -33.27 18.59
CA ARG A 23 1.96 -32.38 19.69
C ARG A 23 0.61 -32.82 20.26
N ASP A 24 0.42 -32.76 21.57
CA ASP A 24 -0.85 -33.15 22.21
C ASP A 24 -1.95 -32.08 22.04
N ASN A 25 -1.56 -30.80 22.06
CA ASN A 25 -2.50 -29.70 21.89
C ASN A 25 -3.10 -29.65 20.47
N ARG A 26 -4.42 -29.45 20.41
CA ARG A 26 -5.18 -29.15 19.18
C ARG A 26 -4.70 -27.87 18.49
N PRO A 27 -4.92 -27.70 17.16
CA PRO A 27 -4.64 -26.45 16.46
C PRO A 27 -5.38 -25.26 17.06
N ASP A 28 -4.69 -24.13 17.18
CA ASP A 28 -5.23 -22.92 17.82
C ASP A 28 -6.34 -22.24 17.00
N HIS A 29 -6.31 -22.37 15.67
CA HIS A 29 -7.13 -21.54 14.79
C HIS A 29 -8.33 -22.25 14.17
N PHE A 30 -8.14 -23.45 13.61
CA PHE A 30 -9.24 -24.14 12.93
C PHE A 30 -9.11 -25.66 12.96
N THR A 31 -10.24 -26.34 13.17
CA THR A 31 -10.38 -27.80 13.13
C THR A 31 -11.57 -28.19 12.26
N LEU A 32 -11.37 -29.16 11.38
CA LEU A 32 -12.35 -29.76 10.51
C LEU A 32 -12.50 -31.23 10.84
N LYS A 33 -13.68 -31.63 11.33
CA LYS A 33 -14.06 -33.04 11.50
C LYS A 33 -14.88 -33.50 10.30
N ILE A 34 -14.46 -34.60 9.67
CA ILE A 34 -15.23 -35.32 8.66
C ILE A 34 -15.77 -36.57 9.32
N GLU A 35 -17.09 -36.77 9.27
CA GLU A 35 -17.76 -37.91 9.93
C GLU A 35 -18.19 -39.02 8.95
N SER A 36 -17.92 -38.83 7.65
CA SER A 36 -18.27 -39.80 6.60
C SER A 36 -17.27 -39.73 5.44
N TYR A 37 -16.01 -40.06 5.72
CA TYR A 37 -14.92 -39.98 4.76
C TYR A 37 -15.18 -40.83 3.50
N SER A 38 -15.76 -42.03 3.67
CA SER A 38 -16.09 -42.93 2.57
C SER A 38 -17.13 -42.32 1.61
N MET A 39 -18.10 -41.57 2.12
CA MET A 39 -19.10 -40.88 1.30
C MET A 39 -18.51 -39.66 0.61
N LEU A 40 -17.67 -38.89 1.31
CA LEU A 40 -16.94 -37.78 0.69
C LEU A 40 -16.04 -38.28 -0.47
N CYS A 41 -15.39 -39.43 -0.30
CA CYS A 41 -14.64 -40.10 -1.35
C CYS A 41 -15.50 -40.45 -2.58
N LYS A 42 -16.77 -40.82 -2.41
CA LYS A 42 -17.70 -41.18 -3.49
C LYS A 42 -18.24 -39.96 -4.21
N ALA A 43 -18.44 -38.85 -3.51
CA ALA A 43 -18.87 -37.58 -4.11
C ALA A 43 -17.88 -37.09 -5.20
N GLY A 44 -16.60 -37.46 -5.11
CA GLY A 44 -15.61 -37.23 -6.15
C GLY A 44 -15.04 -35.81 -6.20
N GLU A 45 -15.56 -34.91 -5.37
CA GLU A 45 -15.12 -33.52 -5.25
C GLU A 45 -14.23 -33.31 -4.02
N ASN A 46 -13.51 -32.19 -3.99
CA ASN A 46 -12.86 -31.71 -2.77
C ASN A 46 -13.90 -31.07 -1.85
N TYR A 47 -13.63 -31.09 -0.55
CA TYR A 47 -14.43 -30.36 0.42
C TYR A 47 -13.79 -29.01 0.72
N GLU A 48 -14.57 -27.93 0.65
CA GLU A 48 -14.16 -26.62 1.18
C GLU A 48 -14.84 -26.38 2.52
N SER A 49 -14.07 -26.01 3.54
CA SER A 49 -14.61 -25.74 4.88
C SER A 49 -15.45 -24.46 4.94
N SER A 50 -16.10 -24.24 6.09
CA SER A 50 -16.58 -22.92 6.46
C SER A 50 -15.42 -21.90 6.52
N ILE A 51 -15.77 -20.62 6.42
CA ILE A 51 -14.82 -19.52 6.54
C ILE A 51 -14.40 -19.36 8.00
N PHE A 52 -13.11 -19.17 8.24
CA PHE A 52 -12.57 -18.73 9.53
C PHE A 52 -11.68 -17.50 9.32
N GLU A 53 -11.61 -16.62 10.31
CA GLU A 53 -10.93 -15.32 10.21
C GLU A 53 -9.69 -15.28 11.10
N ILE A 54 -8.53 -14.99 10.50
CA ILE A 54 -7.24 -14.89 11.19
C ILE A 54 -6.45 -13.72 10.60
N GLY A 55 -5.91 -12.87 11.46
CA GLY A 55 -5.14 -11.70 11.06
C GLY A 55 -5.93 -10.65 10.27
N GLY A 56 -7.27 -10.60 10.44
CA GLY A 56 -8.16 -9.72 9.67
C GLY A 56 -8.52 -10.24 8.27
N TYR A 57 -8.09 -11.45 7.93
CA TYR A 57 -8.36 -12.07 6.63
C TYR A 57 -9.18 -13.34 6.77
N LYS A 58 -9.97 -13.64 5.74
CA LYS A 58 -10.88 -14.78 5.66
C LYS A 58 -10.22 -15.95 4.94
N TRP A 59 -10.26 -17.12 5.56
CA TRP A 59 -9.58 -18.33 5.10
C TRP A 59 -10.56 -19.50 5.03
N ARG A 60 -10.23 -20.52 4.22
CA ARG A 60 -10.88 -21.84 4.19
C ARG A 60 -9.83 -22.93 4.02
N LEU A 61 -10.16 -24.13 4.50
CA LEU A 61 -9.44 -25.36 4.17
C LEU A 61 -10.08 -26.05 2.97
N CYS A 62 -9.26 -26.43 2.00
CA CYS A 62 -9.64 -27.26 0.86
C CYS A 62 -9.06 -28.66 1.04
N PHE A 63 -9.91 -29.64 1.36
CA PHE A 63 -9.51 -31.03 1.59
C PHE A 63 -9.82 -31.92 0.38
N TYR A 64 -8.80 -32.64 -0.09
CA TYR A 64 -8.91 -33.60 -1.20
C TYR A 64 -8.70 -35.01 -0.64
N PRO A 65 -9.77 -35.78 -0.37
CA PRO A 65 -9.67 -37.07 0.33
C PRO A 65 -8.97 -38.17 -0.49
N LYS A 66 -8.89 -38.00 -1.81
CA LYS A 66 -8.18 -38.89 -2.76
C LYS A 66 -6.98 -38.21 -3.43
N GLY A 67 -6.63 -37.03 -2.96
CA GLY A 67 -5.53 -36.23 -3.47
C GLY A 67 -5.91 -35.31 -4.63
N ASN A 68 -5.15 -34.23 -4.77
CA ASN A 68 -5.29 -33.28 -5.87
C ASN A 68 -4.47 -33.73 -7.08
N LYS A 69 -5.10 -34.45 -8.00
CA LYS A 69 -4.45 -34.99 -9.21
C LYS A 69 -3.77 -33.91 -10.05
N LYS A 70 -4.41 -32.73 -10.17
CA LYS A 70 -3.87 -31.58 -10.93
C LYS A 70 -2.54 -31.07 -10.37
N ARG A 71 -2.26 -31.33 -9.09
CA ARG A 71 -1.00 -30.96 -8.40
C ARG A 71 -0.17 -32.19 -8.01
N GLY A 72 -0.39 -33.34 -8.65
CA GLY A 72 0.39 -34.55 -8.43
C GLY A 72 0.15 -35.25 -7.09
N GLY A 73 -0.99 -35.01 -6.43
CA GLY A 73 -1.34 -35.57 -5.12
C GLY A 73 -1.86 -37.00 -5.13
N GLU A 74 -1.71 -37.73 -6.24
CA GLU A 74 -2.21 -39.10 -6.37
C GLU A 74 -1.64 -40.04 -5.30
N GLY A 75 -2.47 -40.93 -4.77
CA GLY A 75 -2.08 -41.84 -3.69
C GLY A 75 -1.97 -41.20 -2.31
N HIS A 76 -2.29 -39.91 -2.16
CA HIS A 76 -2.20 -39.16 -0.91
C HIS A 76 -3.53 -38.46 -0.61
N ILE A 77 -3.73 -38.05 0.64
CA ILE A 77 -4.65 -36.95 0.93
C ILE A 77 -3.93 -35.62 0.66
N SER A 78 -4.66 -34.61 0.19
CA SER A 78 -4.13 -33.25 0.02
C SER A 78 -4.93 -32.25 0.86
N LEU A 79 -4.25 -31.24 1.36
CA LEU A 79 -4.87 -30.16 2.12
C LEU A 79 -4.25 -28.82 1.73
N TYR A 80 -5.12 -27.83 1.52
CA TYR A 80 -4.73 -26.49 1.16
C TYR A 80 -5.41 -25.46 2.06
N LEU A 81 -4.69 -24.37 2.31
CA LEU A 81 -5.22 -23.15 2.87
C LEU A 81 -5.51 -22.20 1.69
N LYS A 82 -6.75 -21.72 1.64
CA LYS A 82 -7.22 -20.81 0.61
C LYS A 82 -7.68 -19.50 1.23
N LEU A 83 -7.15 -18.39 0.75
CA LEU A 83 -7.62 -17.07 1.08
C LEU A 83 -8.93 -16.79 0.32
N VAL A 84 -9.93 -16.30 1.03
CA VAL A 84 -11.20 -15.86 0.45
C VAL A 84 -11.06 -14.39 0.03
N VAL A 85 -11.00 -14.16 -1.28
CA VAL A 85 -10.95 -12.79 -1.83
C VAL A 85 -12.25 -12.06 -1.50
N THR A 86 -12.13 -10.87 -0.93
CA THR A 86 -13.25 -9.99 -0.60
C THR A 86 -13.08 -8.66 -1.34
N SER A 87 -14.18 -7.92 -1.52
CA SER A 87 -14.18 -6.63 -2.21
C SER A 87 -13.38 -5.53 -1.50
N THR A 88 -12.85 -5.80 -0.31
CA THR A 88 -12.07 -4.85 0.50
C THR A 88 -10.56 -4.92 0.22
N LEU A 89 -10.08 -5.88 -0.57
CA LEU A 89 -8.65 -5.97 -0.91
C LEU A 89 -8.33 -5.06 -2.12
N PRO A 90 -7.25 -4.26 -2.07
CA PRO A 90 -6.86 -3.39 -3.18
C PRO A 90 -6.38 -4.19 -4.40
N TYR A 91 -6.32 -3.54 -5.57
CA TYR A 91 -5.72 -4.14 -6.77
C TYR A 91 -4.25 -4.51 -6.51
N ASN A 92 -3.80 -5.68 -6.97
CA ASN A 92 -2.47 -6.24 -6.70
C ASN A 92 -2.15 -6.47 -5.20
N TRP A 93 -3.16 -6.79 -4.37
CA TRP A 93 -2.92 -7.13 -2.98
C TRP A 93 -1.98 -8.35 -2.83
N GLU A 94 -1.14 -8.30 -1.79
CA GLU A 94 -0.28 -9.41 -1.40
C GLU A 94 -0.37 -9.60 0.13
N ILE A 95 -0.67 -10.83 0.55
CA ILE A 95 -0.73 -11.21 1.96
C ILE A 95 0.27 -12.33 2.19
N ASN A 96 1.22 -12.07 3.07
CA ASN A 96 2.21 -13.07 3.47
C ASN A 96 1.71 -13.80 4.71
N ALA A 97 1.68 -15.13 4.68
CA ALA A 97 1.31 -15.93 5.83
C ALA A 97 2.13 -17.23 5.88
N THR A 98 2.51 -17.64 7.09
CA THR A 98 2.96 -19.00 7.37
C THR A 98 1.78 -19.82 7.88
N PHE A 99 1.79 -21.12 7.64
CA PHE A 99 0.74 -22.00 8.15
C PHE A 99 1.26 -23.41 8.43
N LYS A 100 0.56 -24.09 9.33
CA LYS A 100 0.81 -25.49 9.70
C LYS A 100 -0.46 -26.30 9.52
N PHE A 101 -0.35 -27.53 9.05
CA PHE A 101 -1.47 -28.46 8.98
C PHE A 101 -1.39 -29.50 10.10
N PHE A 102 -2.55 -29.97 10.53
CA PHE A 102 -2.69 -30.93 11.61
C PHE A 102 -3.54 -32.11 11.15
N VAL A 103 -3.14 -33.33 11.52
CA VAL A 103 -3.93 -34.55 11.39
C VAL A 103 -4.00 -35.19 12.77
N TYR A 104 -5.20 -35.41 13.29
CA TYR A 104 -5.40 -35.94 14.63
C TYR A 104 -5.24 -37.47 14.65
N ASP A 105 -4.40 -37.99 15.53
CA ASP A 105 -4.31 -39.40 15.88
C ASP A 105 -5.29 -39.68 17.02
N GLN A 106 -6.44 -40.26 16.66
CA GLN A 106 -7.55 -40.52 17.57
C GLN A 106 -7.23 -41.63 18.59
N LEU A 107 -6.18 -42.42 18.39
CA LEU A 107 -5.80 -43.50 19.30
C LEU A 107 -4.85 -43.02 20.39
N ARG A 108 -4.05 -41.99 20.10
CA ARG A 108 -3.02 -41.46 21.01
C ARG A 108 -3.38 -40.11 21.61
N ASP A 109 -4.53 -39.54 21.22
CA ASP A 109 -5.01 -38.23 21.66
C ASP A 109 -3.96 -37.13 21.41
N ASN A 110 -3.39 -37.12 20.20
CA ASN A 110 -2.41 -36.12 19.79
C ASN A 110 -2.51 -35.80 18.29
N TYR A 111 -1.71 -34.84 17.84
CA TYR A 111 -1.76 -34.31 16.48
C TYR A 111 -0.41 -34.45 15.79
N LEU A 112 -0.44 -34.97 14.57
CA LEU A 112 0.64 -34.86 13.61
C LEU A 112 0.60 -33.48 12.95
N ILE A 113 1.61 -32.67 13.24
CA ILE A 113 1.89 -31.39 12.61
C ILE A 113 2.69 -31.64 11.33
N ILE A 114 2.26 -31.02 10.25
CA ILE A 114 2.91 -31.08 8.95
C ILE A 114 3.11 -29.64 8.46
N GLU A 115 4.36 -29.24 8.31
CA GLU A 115 4.76 -27.91 7.82
C GLU A 115 5.97 -28.03 6.86
N GLU A 116 6.16 -27.04 6.01
CA GLU A 116 7.32 -26.98 5.09
C GLU A 116 8.53 -26.39 5.83
N ARG A 117 9.72 -26.99 5.69
CA ARG A 117 10.97 -26.52 6.32
C ARG A 117 11.52 -25.29 5.59
N GLY A 118 11.94 -24.26 6.32
CA GLY A 118 12.61 -23.07 5.77
C GLY A 118 11.78 -21.79 5.90
N GLU A 119 11.99 -20.81 5.00
CA GLU A 119 11.13 -19.63 4.85
C GLU A 119 9.74 -20.06 4.34
N SER A 120 8.92 -20.59 5.24
CA SER A 120 7.57 -21.12 4.97
C SER A 120 6.52 -20.03 4.77
N THR A 121 6.95 -18.77 4.62
CA THR A 121 6.07 -17.64 4.36
C THR A 121 5.57 -17.74 2.92
N ARG A 122 4.29 -18.05 2.76
CA ARG A 122 3.65 -18.10 1.46
C ARG A 122 3.00 -16.76 1.16
N ARG A 123 3.25 -16.26 -0.06
CA ARG A 123 2.65 -15.05 -0.59
C ARG A 123 1.33 -15.39 -1.28
N PHE A 124 0.24 -15.01 -0.64
CA PHE A 124 -1.10 -15.03 -1.22
C PHE A 124 -1.29 -13.75 -2.02
N GLY A 125 -1.82 -13.88 -3.22
CA GLY A 125 -2.14 -12.74 -4.08
C GLY A 125 -3.28 -13.07 -5.03
N GLU A 126 -3.66 -12.10 -5.84
CA GLU A 126 -4.76 -12.25 -6.82
C GLU A 126 -4.56 -13.44 -7.76
N THR A 127 -3.32 -13.65 -8.22
CA THR A 127 -2.96 -14.77 -9.12
C THR A 127 -2.80 -16.10 -8.41
N LYS A 128 -2.56 -16.10 -7.09
CA LYS A 128 -2.31 -17.30 -6.29
C LYS A 128 -2.80 -17.13 -4.86
N SER A 129 -4.06 -17.48 -4.64
CA SER A 129 -4.76 -17.38 -3.34
C SER A 129 -4.81 -18.70 -2.57
N GLU A 130 -4.21 -19.77 -3.08
CA GLU A 130 -4.24 -21.11 -2.47
C GLU A 130 -2.83 -21.72 -2.40
N TRP A 131 -2.46 -22.13 -1.18
CA TRP A 131 -1.19 -22.78 -0.86
C TRP A 131 -1.42 -24.01 0.03
N GLY A 132 -0.59 -25.03 -0.11
CA GLY A 132 -0.69 -26.24 0.71
C GLY A 132 -0.01 -27.44 0.09
N LEU A 133 -0.31 -28.62 0.65
CA LEU A 133 0.45 -29.84 0.39
C LEU A 133 -0.37 -30.82 -0.45
N ALA A 134 0.06 -31.02 -1.69
CA ALA A 134 -0.52 -32.03 -2.58
C ALA A 134 -0.30 -33.46 -2.05
N LYS A 135 0.82 -33.71 -1.39
CA LYS A 135 1.17 -34.99 -0.78
C LYS A 135 1.31 -34.84 0.74
N LEU A 136 0.22 -34.46 1.41
CA LEU A 136 0.22 -34.24 2.86
C LEU A 136 0.57 -35.54 3.61
N LEU A 137 -0.22 -36.59 3.37
CA LEU A 137 -0.07 -37.92 3.97
C LEU A 137 -0.50 -38.98 2.95
N SER A 138 0.24 -40.09 2.86
CA SER A 138 -0.13 -41.18 1.94
C SER A 138 -1.47 -41.79 2.36
N LEU A 139 -2.26 -42.24 1.39
CA LEU A 139 -3.54 -42.92 1.67
C LEU A 139 -3.31 -44.23 2.44
N GLU A 140 -2.17 -44.88 2.23
CA GLU A 140 -1.77 -46.06 2.98
C GLU A 140 -1.62 -45.73 4.47
N ALA A 141 -0.80 -44.73 4.82
CA ALA A 141 -0.61 -44.35 6.22
C ALA A 141 -1.88 -43.73 6.84
N PHE A 142 -2.66 -42.99 6.06
CA PHE A 142 -3.90 -42.37 6.53
C PHE A 142 -4.99 -43.41 6.86
N LYS A 143 -5.06 -44.51 6.10
CA LYS A 143 -6.05 -45.59 6.28
C LYS A 143 -5.57 -46.73 7.16
N ASP A 144 -4.29 -46.77 7.49
CA ASP A 144 -3.74 -47.73 8.46
C ASP A 144 -4.35 -47.46 9.84
N VAL A 145 -5.18 -48.40 10.30
CA VAL A 145 -5.89 -48.32 11.57
C VAL A 145 -4.93 -48.13 12.75
N SER A 146 -3.70 -48.64 12.68
CA SER A 146 -2.69 -48.49 13.75
C SER A 146 -2.19 -47.05 13.94
N LYS A 147 -2.40 -46.20 12.93
CA LYS A 147 -2.02 -44.78 12.93
C LYS A 147 -3.11 -43.86 13.48
N GLY A 148 -4.35 -44.33 13.61
CA GLY A 148 -5.43 -43.58 14.27
C GLY A 148 -5.97 -42.34 13.52
N TYR A 149 -5.52 -42.06 12.30
CA TYR A 149 -5.95 -40.87 11.55
C TYR A 149 -7.37 -40.98 10.97
N LEU A 150 -7.82 -42.19 10.64
CA LEU A 150 -9.16 -42.51 10.18
C LEU A 150 -9.74 -43.62 11.08
N VAL A 151 -10.68 -43.27 11.95
CA VAL A 151 -11.34 -44.17 12.90
C VAL A 151 -12.84 -44.02 12.71
N ASP A 152 -13.57 -45.14 12.61
CA ASP A 152 -15.03 -45.15 12.40
C ASP A 152 -15.52 -44.26 11.24
N ASP A 153 -14.81 -44.30 10.10
CA ASP A 153 -15.03 -43.44 8.91
C ASP A 153 -14.91 -41.93 9.18
N CYS A 154 -14.34 -41.56 10.34
CA CYS A 154 -14.15 -40.20 10.79
C CYS A 154 -12.66 -39.80 10.79
N CYS A 155 -12.36 -38.58 10.34
CA CYS A 155 -11.04 -37.98 10.48
C CYS A 155 -11.12 -36.53 10.91
N ILE A 156 -10.08 -36.05 11.57
CA ILE A 156 -9.99 -34.66 12.06
C ILE A 156 -8.70 -34.03 11.52
N LEU A 157 -8.88 -32.93 10.81
CA LEU A 157 -7.83 -32.12 10.20
C LEU A 157 -7.84 -30.73 10.85
N GLY A 158 -6.74 -29.99 10.75
CA GLY A 158 -6.76 -28.60 11.19
C GLY A 158 -5.64 -27.77 10.61
N ALA A 159 -5.68 -26.48 10.94
CA ALA A 159 -4.68 -25.53 10.52
C ALA A 159 -4.42 -24.45 11.56
N GLU A 160 -3.18 -23.99 11.60
CA GLU A 160 -2.77 -22.74 12.22
C GLU A 160 -2.22 -21.80 11.16
N VAL A 161 -2.64 -20.54 11.17
CA VAL A 161 -2.24 -19.53 10.20
C VAL A 161 -1.64 -18.35 10.96
N PHE A 162 -0.47 -17.87 10.54
CA PHE A 162 0.18 -16.69 11.09
C PHE A 162 0.39 -15.70 9.96
N VAL A 163 -0.41 -14.64 9.97
CA VAL A 163 -0.33 -13.57 8.97
C VAL A 163 0.79 -12.61 9.35
N SER A 164 1.73 -12.40 8.43
CA SER A 164 2.80 -11.42 8.59
C SER A 164 2.19 -10.02 8.53
N LYS A 165 2.15 -9.33 9.68
CA LYS A 165 1.53 -7.99 9.85
C LYS A 165 2.22 -6.84 9.10
N HIS A 166 3.25 -7.13 8.31
CA HIS A 166 4.03 -6.12 7.60
C HIS A 166 3.85 -6.26 6.08
N ALA A 167 2.61 -6.18 5.59
CA ALA A 167 2.44 -5.63 4.25
C ALA A 167 3.02 -4.21 4.34
N GLY A 168 4.17 -3.98 3.70
CA GLY A 168 4.84 -2.67 3.78
C GLY A 168 3.86 -1.58 3.37
N ARG A 169 3.80 -0.48 4.14
CA ARG A 169 3.00 0.69 3.74
C ARG A 169 3.51 1.15 2.37
N VAL A 170 2.66 1.08 1.35
CA VAL A 170 2.99 1.58 0.03
C VAL A 170 2.46 3.01 -0.10
N GLU A 171 3.38 3.96 -0.15
CA GLU A 171 3.08 5.34 -0.50
C GLU A 171 3.35 5.55 -2.00
N CYS A 172 2.40 6.15 -2.70
CA CYS A 172 2.57 6.55 -4.10
C CYS A 172 2.72 8.06 -4.17
N LEU A 173 3.88 8.51 -4.66
CA LEU A 173 4.13 9.88 -5.07
C LEU A 173 3.76 10.05 -6.55
N SER A 174 3.00 11.08 -6.87
CA SER A 174 2.66 11.47 -8.24
C SER A 174 2.86 12.96 -8.44
N PHE A 175 3.16 13.36 -9.68
CA PHE A 175 3.25 14.76 -10.08
C PHE A 175 2.10 15.08 -11.02
N ILE A 176 1.40 16.18 -10.71
CA ILE A 176 0.24 16.65 -11.46
C ILE A 176 0.68 17.92 -12.18
N ASN A 177 0.67 17.87 -13.51
CA ASN A 177 0.96 19.02 -14.37
C ASN A 177 -0.34 19.78 -14.64
N ASN A 178 -0.30 21.10 -14.53
CA ASN A 178 -1.44 22.01 -14.70
C ASN A 178 -2.66 21.54 -13.89
N PRO A 179 -2.55 21.47 -12.55
CA PRO A 179 -3.68 21.07 -11.70
C PRO A 179 -4.90 21.95 -11.94
N TYR A 180 -6.08 21.46 -11.57
CA TYR A 180 -7.30 22.26 -11.71
C TYR A 180 -7.28 23.43 -10.73
N ASP A 181 -7.78 24.60 -11.16
CA ASP A 181 -7.86 25.83 -10.35
C ASP A 181 -6.50 26.27 -9.78
N ASN A 182 -5.46 26.19 -10.62
CA ASN A 182 -4.08 26.39 -10.22
C ASN A 182 -3.61 27.86 -10.19
N ILE A 183 -4.49 28.80 -10.52
CA ILE A 183 -4.18 30.23 -10.58
C ILE A 183 -4.98 30.93 -9.48
N PHE A 184 -4.29 31.71 -8.65
CA PHE A 184 -4.90 32.55 -7.64
C PHE A 184 -4.45 34.00 -7.79
N THR A 185 -5.41 34.91 -7.90
CA THR A 185 -5.17 36.36 -8.02
C THR A 185 -5.48 37.06 -6.69
N TRP A 186 -4.54 37.85 -6.21
CA TRP A 186 -4.66 38.72 -5.05
C TRP A 186 -4.57 40.18 -5.47
N GLU A 187 -5.70 40.88 -5.38
CA GLU A 187 -5.75 42.33 -5.54
C GLU A 187 -5.55 43.02 -4.18
N ILE A 188 -4.54 43.87 -4.11
CA ILE A 188 -4.20 44.66 -2.93
C ILE A 188 -4.55 46.11 -3.22
N GLU A 189 -5.66 46.57 -2.65
CA GLU A 189 -6.09 47.97 -2.72
C GLU A 189 -5.44 48.82 -1.62
N ASN A 190 -5.35 50.13 -1.85
CA ASN A 190 -4.71 51.08 -0.94
C ASN A 190 -3.27 50.67 -0.58
N PHE A 191 -2.50 50.19 -1.55
CA PHE A 191 -1.16 49.62 -1.35
C PHE A 191 -0.22 50.58 -0.61
N SER A 192 -0.31 51.88 -0.89
CA SER A 192 0.46 52.94 -0.25
C SER A 192 0.23 53.05 1.27
N THR A 193 -0.87 52.50 1.78
CA THR A 193 -1.24 52.53 3.19
C THR A 193 -0.71 51.35 4.00
N LEU A 194 -0.09 50.36 3.34
CA LEU A 194 0.48 49.18 4.02
C LEU A 194 1.64 49.58 4.93
N ASP A 195 1.46 49.44 6.23
CA ASP A 195 2.38 49.86 7.28
C ASP A 195 2.97 48.71 8.10
N ASP A 196 2.27 47.57 8.16
CA ASP A 196 2.76 46.35 8.79
C ASP A 196 3.95 45.74 8.04
N VAL A 197 4.69 44.92 8.77
CA VAL A 197 5.88 44.24 8.25
C VAL A 197 5.49 43.19 7.20
N PHE A 198 4.36 42.50 7.38
CA PHE A 198 4.00 41.33 6.60
C PHE A 198 2.50 41.21 6.41
N TYR A 199 2.08 40.87 5.19
CA TYR A 199 0.68 40.65 4.84
C TYR A 199 0.52 39.32 4.11
N GLU A 200 -0.63 38.68 4.32
CA GLU A 200 -0.99 37.42 3.67
C GLU A 200 -2.28 37.56 2.88
N SER A 201 -2.35 36.86 1.75
CA SER A 201 -3.58 36.70 0.99
C SER A 201 -4.58 35.81 1.72
N LYS A 202 -5.81 35.76 1.19
CA LYS A 202 -6.71 34.64 1.45
C LYS A 202 -6.05 33.33 1.01
N HIS A 203 -6.45 32.23 1.65
CA HIS A 203 -5.96 30.93 1.24
C HIS A 203 -6.67 30.45 -0.03
N PHE A 204 -5.95 29.66 -0.84
CA PHE A 204 -6.47 28.95 -2.01
C PHE A 204 -6.02 27.49 -1.95
N ILE A 205 -6.70 26.60 -2.67
CA ILE A 205 -6.48 25.15 -2.56
C ILE A 205 -6.11 24.59 -3.93
N VAL A 206 -4.99 23.88 -4.00
CA VAL A 206 -4.55 23.16 -5.21
C VAL A 206 -4.19 21.74 -4.81
N GLU A 207 -4.87 20.76 -5.42
CA GLU A 207 -4.70 19.31 -5.14
C GLU A 207 -4.80 18.97 -3.64
N GLY A 208 -5.73 19.62 -2.94
CA GLY A 208 -5.97 19.41 -1.50
C GLY A 208 -4.93 20.05 -0.57
N ASN A 209 -3.93 20.74 -1.11
CA ASN A 209 -2.99 21.54 -0.33
C ASN A 209 -3.45 22.99 -0.27
N THR A 210 -3.35 23.61 0.90
CA THR A 210 -3.77 25.00 1.13
C THR A 210 -2.57 25.93 1.00
N TRP A 211 -2.70 26.97 0.20
CA TRP A 211 -1.63 27.91 -0.14
C TRP A 211 -2.04 29.35 0.16
N LYS A 212 -1.05 30.23 0.33
CA LYS A 212 -1.20 31.69 0.42
C LYS A 212 -0.06 32.39 -0.30
N ILE A 213 -0.27 33.64 -0.69
CA ILE A 213 0.80 34.57 -1.05
C ILE A 213 1.09 35.44 0.18
N GLY A 214 2.37 35.58 0.53
CA GLY A 214 2.83 36.53 1.55
C GLY A 214 3.67 37.64 0.94
N ILE A 215 3.56 38.85 1.46
CA ILE A 215 4.38 39.99 1.04
C ILE A 215 4.98 40.75 2.21
N TYR A 216 6.18 41.28 1.99
CA TYR A 216 6.80 42.32 2.82
C TYR A 216 6.86 43.60 1.99
N PRO A 217 5.93 44.56 2.17
CA PRO A 217 5.83 45.73 1.30
C PRO A 217 7.10 46.59 1.26
N LYS A 218 7.87 46.59 2.36
CA LYS A 218 9.14 47.32 2.52
C LYS A 218 10.38 46.40 2.50
N GLY A 219 10.18 45.15 2.08
CA GLY A 219 11.24 44.15 1.98
C GLY A 219 11.42 43.30 3.23
N PHE A 220 11.78 42.03 3.02
CA PHE A 220 11.98 41.03 4.06
C PHE A 220 13.31 41.19 4.81
N ASN A 221 14.38 41.53 4.08
CA ASN A 221 15.74 41.62 4.60
C ASN A 221 16.52 42.71 3.84
N SER A 222 17.82 42.84 4.13
CA SER A 222 18.69 43.82 3.47
C SER A 222 18.83 43.63 1.96
N GLU A 223 18.60 42.42 1.43
CA GLU A 223 18.69 42.13 -0.01
C GLU A 223 17.53 42.76 -0.78
N ALA A 224 16.38 42.97 -0.12
CA ALA A 224 15.23 43.64 -0.70
C ALA A 224 15.50 45.11 -1.04
N ASN A 225 16.46 45.75 -0.36
CA ASN A 225 16.83 47.15 -0.56
C ASN A 225 15.62 48.12 -0.60
N GLY A 226 14.62 47.87 0.26
CA GLY A 226 13.37 48.64 0.35
C GLY A 226 12.32 48.30 -0.71
N GLY A 227 12.60 47.41 -1.66
CA GLY A 227 11.63 46.84 -2.60
C GLY A 227 10.68 45.84 -1.94
N LEU A 228 9.66 45.39 -2.68
CA LEU A 228 8.69 44.43 -2.17
C LEU A 228 9.24 43.00 -2.27
N SER A 229 9.12 42.24 -1.18
CA SER A 229 9.32 40.78 -1.20
C SER A 229 7.99 40.06 -1.36
N ALA A 230 7.97 38.97 -2.11
CA ALA A 230 6.80 38.11 -2.25
C ALA A 230 7.19 36.64 -2.17
N LEU A 231 6.34 35.83 -1.55
CA LEU A 231 6.55 34.40 -1.34
C LEU A 231 5.24 33.62 -1.46
N LEU A 232 5.37 32.38 -1.92
CA LEU A 232 4.33 31.37 -1.84
C LEU A 232 4.48 30.59 -0.54
N ILE A 233 3.38 30.37 0.18
CA ILE A 233 3.34 29.76 1.50
C ILE A 233 2.42 28.55 1.49
N LEU A 234 2.91 27.40 1.91
CA LEU A 234 2.12 26.20 2.20
C LEU A 234 1.54 26.31 3.61
N VAL A 235 0.21 26.35 3.72
CA VAL A 235 -0.47 26.41 5.00
C VAL A 235 -0.58 25.00 5.59
N ASN A 236 0.11 24.79 6.71
CA ASN A 236 0.10 23.50 7.40
C ASN A 236 -1.15 23.35 8.29
N GLY A 237 -2.05 22.44 7.91
CA GLY A 237 -3.29 22.11 8.64
C GLY A 237 -3.11 21.29 9.92
N GLY A 238 -1.95 21.36 10.57
CA GLY A 238 -1.76 20.91 11.96
C GLY A 238 -1.79 19.41 12.26
N GLN A 239 -1.63 18.48 11.30
CA GLN A 239 -1.73 17.04 11.65
C GLN A 239 -0.63 16.07 11.19
N GLU A 240 0.33 16.44 10.35
CA GLU A 240 1.45 15.51 10.03
C GLU A 240 2.77 16.26 9.91
N TYR A 241 3.67 16.02 10.87
CA TYR A 241 4.95 16.72 10.99
C TYR A 241 5.96 16.46 9.86
N ASP A 242 5.67 15.54 8.91
CA ASP A 242 6.60 15.10 7.85
C ASP A 242 6.07 15.22 6.41
N LYS A 243 4.89 15.84 6.17
CA LYS A 243 4.38 15.96 4.80
C LYS A 243 5.24 16.93 3.98
N LYS A 244 5.85 16.45 2.90
CA LYS A 244 6.52 17.27 1.88
C LYS A 244 5.65 17.42 0.65
N VAL A 245 5.55 18.64 0.12
CA VAL A 245 4.81 18.96 -1.09
C VAL A 245 5.75 19.66 -2.07
N TYR A 246 5.97 19.05 -3.22
CA TYR A 246 6.65 19.73 -4.32
C TYR A 246 5.69 20.68 -5.02
N ALA A 247 6.18 21.87 -5.39
CA ALA A 247 5.51 22.72 -6.34
C ALA A 247 6.51 23.38 -7.31
N GLU A 248 6.14 23.41 -8.58
CA GLU A 248 6.66 24.37 -9.55
C GLU A 248 5.61 25.46 -9.68
N TYR A 249 6.00 26.70 -9.41
CA TYR A 249 5.06 27.80 -9.35
C TYR A 249 5.66 29.07 -9.94
N LYS A 250 4.78 30.00 -10.28
CA LYS A 250 5.11 31.36 -10.68
C LYS A 250 4.42 32.35 -9.75
N LEU A 251 5.11 33.43 -9.43
CA LEU A 251 4.50 34.65 -8.91
C LEU A 251 4.61 35.73 -9.98
N MET A 252 3.51 36.41 -10.25
CA MET A 252 3.38 37.39 -11.30
C MET A 252 2.78 38.69 -10.78
N VAL A 253 3.17 39.80 -11.39
CA VAL A 253 2.46 41.08 -11.28
C VAL A 253 1.64 41.25 -12.55
N LYS A 254 0.34 41.54 -12.39
CA LYS A 254 -0.60 41.73 -13.49
C LYS A 254 -0.99 43.20 -13.62
N ASP A 255 -1.26 43.64 -14.84
CA ASP A 255 -2.02 44.86 -15.05
C ASP A 255 -3.54 44.61 -14.89
N LYS A 256 -4.35 45.67 -15.06
CA LYS A 256 -5.82 45.54 -14.97
C LYS A 256 -6.46 44.77 -16.12
N LEU A 257 -5.75 44.59 -17.23
CA LEU A 257 -6.20 43.84 -18.40
C LEU A 257 -5.87 42.34 -18.27
N GLY A 258 -5.03 41.98 -17.31
CA GLY A 258 -4.58 40.62 -17.04
C GLY A 258 -3.25 40.26 -17.70
N ASP A 259 -2.54 41.22 -18.28
CA ASP A 259 -1.22 41.02 -18.88
C ASP A 259 -0.12 40.93 -17.82
N ASN A 260 0.88 40.07 -18.07
CA ASN A 260 2.01 39.89 -17.16
C ASN A 260 2.98 41.08 -17.29
N LEU A 261 3.13 41.85 -16.22
CA LEU A 261 4.12 42.93 -16.12
C LEU A 261 5.46 42.44 -15.58
N LEU A 262 5.42 41.44 -14.68
CA LEU A 262 6.58 40.81 -14.07
C LEU A 262 6.25 39.35 -13.78
N GLU A 263 7.23 38.46 -13.94
CA GLU A 263 7.08 37.03 -13.65
C GLU A 263 8.37 36.47 -13.06
N HIS A 264 8.24 35.73 -11.96
CA HIS A 264 9.29 34.89 -11.42
C HIS A 264 8.78 33.47 -11.21
N ALA A 265 9.62 32.48 -11.53
CA ALA A 265 9.29 31.06 -11.42
C ALA A 265 10.27 30.34 -10.50
N ALA A 266 9.77 29.41 -9.70
CA ALA A 266 10.57 28.60 -8.80
C ALA A 266 10.06 27.15 -8.73
N LYS A 267 10.95 26.27 -8.25
CA LYS A 267 10.66 24.86 -8.00
C LYS A 267 11.16 24.53 -6.60
N TYR A 268 10.28 24.01 -5.74
CA TYR A 268 10.63 23.83 -4.34
C TYR A 268 9.87 22.69 -3.67
N TRP A 269 10.49 22.11 -2.65
CA TRP A 269 9.87 21.15 -1.74
C TRP A 269 9.47 21.86 -0.47
N PHE A 270 8.18 22.14 -0.33
CA PHE A 270 7.60 22.73 0.86
C PHE A 270 7.41 21.66 1.93
N SER A 271 7.57 22.06 3.19
CA SER A 271 7.40 21.19 4.35
C SER A 271 6.97 22.01 5.57
N THR A 272 6.81 21.34 6.71
CA THR A 272 6.52 22.01 7.99
C THR A 272 7.65 22.92 8.48
N SER A 273 8.90 22.57 8.18
CA SER A 273 10.08 23.38 8.54
C SER A 273 10.49 24.40 7.48
N GLU A 274 10.06 24.19 6.24
CA GLU A 274 10.37 25.03 5.07
C GLU A 274 9.06 25.24 4.30
N ASP A 275 8.15 26.02 4.89
CA ASP A 275 6.78 26.17 4.41
C ASP A 275 6.61 27.26 3.36
N SER A 276 7.68 27.97 3.05
CA SER A 276 7.65 29.14 2.19
C SER A 276 8.91 29.31 1.36
N LEU A 277 8.72 29.79 0.14
CA LEU A 277 9.80 30.23 -0.73
C LEU A 277 9.30 31.42 -1.55
N GLY A 278 10.20 32.35 -1.83
CA GLY A 278 9.90 33.51 -2.65
C GLY A 278 11.16 34.28 -3.01
N TRP A 279 10.96 35.55 -3.32
CA TRP A 279 12.02 36.47 -3.70
C TRP A 279 12.11 37.61 -2.69
N PRO A 280 13.25 37.76 -1.98
CA PRO A 280 13.49 38.90 -1.10
C PRO A 280 13.38 40.24 -1.83
N ASN A 281 13.79 40.29 -3.09
CA ASN A 281 13.63 41.47 -3.95
C ASN A 281 12.74 41.10 -5.14
N PHE A 282 11.45 40.85 -4.89
CA PHE A 282 10.48 40.45 -5.92
C PHE A 282 10.18 41.62 -6.86
N ILE A 283 9.96 42.82 -6.32
CA ILE A 283 9.87 44.06 -7.09
C ILE A 283 10.90 45.05 -6.54
N GLU A 284 11.81 45.54 -7.39
CA GLU A 284 12.75 46.57 -6.98
C GLU A 284 12.02 47.88 -6.65
N LEU A 285 12.51 48.60 -5.62
CA LEU A 285 11.91 49.87 -5.19
C LEU A 285 11.72 50.88 -6.34
N LYS A 286 12.64 50.91 -7.31
CA LYS A 286 12.59 51.84 -8.46
C LYS A 286 11.48 51.49 -9.47
N ASP A 287 11.08 50.22 -9.53
CA ASP A 287 10.09 49.71 -10.50
C ASP A 287 8.68 49.67 -9.89
N LEU A 288 8.60 49.81 -8.56
CA LEU A 288 7.37 49.66 -7.78
C LEU A 288 6.28 50.68 -8.18
N GLU A 289 6.65 51.95 -8.38
CA GLU A 289 5.72 53.00 -8.82
C GLU A 289 5.12 52.72 -10.21
N GLY A 290 5.86 52.02 -11.08
CA GLY A 290 5.39 51.67 -12.43
C GLY A 290 4.48 50.43 -12.48
N LEU A 291 4.43 49.65 -11.39
CA LEU A 291 3.68 48.40 -11.29
C LEU A 291 2.42 48.53 -10.41
N VAL A 292 2.32 49.59 -9.62
CA VAL A 292 1.13 49.93 -8.82
C VAL A 292 0.28 50.91 -9.60
N GLU A 293 -0.96 50.53 -9.93
CA GLU A 293 -1.88 51.36 -10.71
C GLU A 293 -3.11 51.71 -9.87
N ASP A 294 -3.46 53.00 -9.76
CA ASP A 294 -4.54 53.51 -8.90
C ASP A 294 -4.45 53.01 -7.45
N ASP A 295 -3.22 53.04 -6.90
CA ASP A 295 -2.89 52.54 -5.55
C ASP A 295 -3.28 51.06 -5.34
N ARG A 296 -3.29 50.28 -6.43
CA ARG A 296 -3.59 48.85 -6.44
C ARG A 296 -2.45 48.05 -7.05
N LEU A 297 -2.06 46.99 -6.36
CA LEU A 297 -1.13 45.97 -6.86
C LEU A 297 -1.88 44.66 -7.08
N ILE A 298 -1.73 44.04 -8.24
CA ILE A 298 -2.36 42.75 -8.55
C ILE A 298 -1.26 41.70 -8.64
N LEU A 299 -1.27 40.78 -7.67
CA LEU A 299 -0.36 39.63 -7.63
C LEU A 299 -1.10 38.37 -8.05
N GLU A 300 -0.42 37.50 -8.78
CA GLU A 300 -0.98 36.21 -9.18
C GLU A 300 0.02 35.09 -8.87
N ALA A 301 -0.49 34.00 -8.29
CA ALA A 301 0.26 32.76 -8.11
C ALA A 301 -0.30 31.69 -9.06
N GLU A 302 0.56 31.11 -9.89
CA GLU A 302 0.23 29.94 -10.72
C GLU A 302 1.03 28.73 -10.23
N ILE A 303 0.36 27.66 -9.81
CA ILE A 303 1.01 26.37 -9.51
C ILE A 303 0.99 25.51 -10.78
N VAL A 304 2.13 25.45 -11.48
CA VAL A 304 2.25 24.74 -12.76
C VAL A 304 2.35 23.24 -12.56
N VAL A 305 3.05 22.79 -11.51
CA VAL A 305 3.17 21.37 -11.15
C VAL A 305 3.08 21.24 -9.65
N THR A 306 2.40 20.22 -9.14
CA THR A 306 2.46 19.87 -7.71
C THR A 306 2.50 18.37 -7.48
N SER A 307 3.07 17.95 -6.35
CA SER A 307 3.05 16.55 -5.95
C SER A 307 1.81 16.20 -5.14
N ALA A 308 1.25 15.01 -5.38
CA ALA A 308 0.26 14.38 -4.53
C ALA A 308 0.76 13.02 -4.02
N THR A 309 0.61 12.78 -2.72
CA THR A 309 0.87 11.48 -2.09
C THR A 309 -0.44 10.79 -1.75
N LYS A 310 -0.51 9.48 -2.00
CA LYS A 310 -1.62 8.63 -1.54
C LYS A 310 -1.06 7.34 -0.94
N ASN A 311 -1.65 6.92 0.18
CA ASN A 311 -1.37 5.61 0.76
C ASN A 311 -2.24 4.57 0.04
N LEU A 312 -1.64 3.49 -0.43
CA LEU A 312 -2.40 2.32 -0.88
C LEU A 312 -2.70 1.41 0.34
N PRO A 313 -3.89 0.78 0.37
CA PRO A 313 -4.29 -0.12 1.47
C PRO A 313 -3.39 -1.33 1.66
#